data_AF-A0A0G0JV74-F1
#
_entry.id   AF-A0A0G0JV74-F1
#
_cell.length_a   1.000
_cell.length_b   1.000
_cell.length_c   1.000
_cell.angle_alpha   90.00
_cell.angle_beta   90.00
_cell.angle_gamma   90.00
#
_symmetry.space_group_name_H-M   'P 1'
#
loop_
_entity.id
_entity.type
_entity.pdbx_description
1 polymer ?
#
loop_
_entity_poly.entity_id
_entity_poly.type
_entity_poly.pdbx_seq_one_letter_code
_entity_poly.pdbx_strand_id
1 'polypeptide(L)'
;MKVINNIYGRIVSLENLVMAWDEFKVGKTQKEDVTEFEFFLEQNLFALHEELKTKKYRHGLYTSFYIRDPKVRHIHKATVKEF
;
A
#
# COMPACT_ATOMS: atom_id res chain seq x y z
N MET A 1 10.14 -27.71 -7.30
CA MET A 1 9.76 -26.50 -6.54
C MET A 1 10.97 -25.57 -6.49
N LYS A 2 10.89 -24.35 -7.02
CA LYS A 2 12.02 -23.39 -6.98
C LYS A 2 12.03 -22.68 -5.63
N VAL A 3 13.14 -22.76 -4.90
CA VAL A 3 13.35 -21.98 -3.67
C VAL A 3 13.85 -20.61 -4.08
N ILE A 4 13.11 -19.56 -3.71
CA ILE A 4 13.53 -18.16 -3.92
C ILE A 4 14.15 -17.67 -2.62
N ASN A 5 15.48 -17.56 -2.61
CA ASN A 5 16.21 -17.01 -1.47
C ASN A 5 15.98 -15.50 -1.36
N ASN A 6 15.94 -15.00 -0.12
CA ASN A 6 15.77 -13.57 0.19
C ASN A 6 14.52 -12.92 -0.43
N ILE A 7 13.40 -13.64 -0.50
CA ILE A 7 12.15 -13.09 -1.05
C ILE A 7 11.68 -11.86 -0.28
N TYR A 8 11.84 -11.84 1.04
CA TYR A 8 11.43 -10.70 1.86
C TYR A 8 12.17 -9.43 1.51
N GLY A 9 13.51 -9.48 1.40
CA GLY A 9 14.32 -8.32 1.01
C GLY A 9 13.95 -7.77 -0.37
N ARG A 10 13.50 -8.64 -1.28
CA ARG A 10 13.01 -8.24 -2.60
C ARG A 10 11.63 -7.58 -2.54
N ILE A 11 10.72 -8.10 -1.71
CA ILE A 11 9.38 -7.53 -1.52
C ILE A 11 9.47 -6.11 -0.95
N VAL A 12 10.34 -5.91 0.04
CA VAL A 12 10.45 -4.64 0.76
C VAL A 12 11.47 -3.70 0.12
N SER A 13 12.05 -4.02 -1.04
CA SER A 13 13.04 -3.16 -1.70
C SER A 13 12.38 -1.86 -2.15
N LEU A 14 13.13 -0.76 -2.14
CA LEU A 14 12.59 0.55 -2.50
C LEU A 14 12.07 0.55 -3.94
N GLU A 15 12.77 -0.12 -4.86
CA GLU A 15 12.34 -0.28 -6.24
C GLU A 15 11.01 -1.02 -6.34
N ASN A 16 10.83 -2.08 -5.57
CA ASN A 16 9.59 -2.84 -5.56
C ASN A 16 8.43 -2.03 -4.95
N LEU A 17 8.70 -1.21 -3.92
CA LEU A 17 7.70 -0.32 -3.34
C LEU A 17 7.27 0.80 -4.31
N VAL A 18 8.20 1.37 -5.08
CA VAL A 18 7.89 2.34 -6.14
C VAL A 18 7.02 1.70 -7.22
N MET A 19 7.38 0.50 -7.69
CA MET A 19 6.57 -0.24 -8.67
C MET A 19 5.16 -0.54 -8.14
N ALA A 20 5.06 -1.00 -6.90
CA ALA A 20 3.78 -1.26 -6.26
C ALA A 20 2.92 0.01 -6.14
N TRP A 21 3.53 1.16 -5.86
CA TRP A 21 2.83 2.44 -5.83
C TRP A 21 2.27 2.82 -7.20
N ASP A 22 3.09 2.67 -8.25
CA ASP A 22 2.67 2.97 -9.62
C ASP A 22 1.51 2.09 -10.07
N GLU A 23 1.48 0.81 -9.68
CA GLU A 23 0.33 -0.08 -9.91
C GLU A 23 -0.88 0.31 -9.04
N PHE A 24 -0.66 0.63 -7.76
CA PHE A 24 -1.72 1.00 -6.82
C PHE A 24 -2.47 2.24 -7.27
N LYS A 25 -1.78 3.29 -7.71
CA LYS A 25 -2.41 4.59 -8.00
C LYS A 25 -3.26 4.60 -9.28
N VAL A 26 -3.09 3.61 -10.17
CA VAL A 26 -3.85 3.54 -11.43
C VAL A 26 -5.37 3.57 -11.15
N GLY A 27 -6.03 4.57 -11.74
CA GLY A 27 -7.47 4.80 -11.59
C GLY A 27 -7.91 5.36 -10.23
N LYS A 28 -6.98 5.74 -9.34
CA LYS A 28 -7.28 6.22 -7.97
C LYS A 28 -6.76 7.63 -7.68
N THR A 29 -6.08 8.28 -8.62
CA THR A 29 -5.48 9.61 -8.48
C THR A 29 -6.46 10.76 -8.23
N GLN A 30 -7.76 10.54 -8.40
CA GLN A 30 -8.79 11.54 -8.06
C GLN A 30 -9.20 11.50 -6.58
N LYS A 31 -8.71 10.52 -5.79
CA LYS A 31 -9.04 10.43 -4.38
C LYS A 31 -8.06 11.27 -3.55
N GLU A 32 -8.62 12.09 -2.66
CA GLU A 32 -7.84 12.99 -1.79
C GLU A 32 -6.76 12.26 -0.99
N ASP A 33 -7.08 11.09 -0.43
CA ASP A 33 -6.14 10.25 0.33
C ASP A 33 -4.96 9.75 -0.52
N VAL A 34 -5.18 9.54 -1.82
CA VAL A 34 -4.14 9.14 -2.78
C VAL A 34 -3.28 10.34 -3.15
N THR A 35 -3.89 11.49 -3.42
CA THR A 35 -3.19 12.72 -3.79
C THR A 35 -2.33 13.25 -2.65
N GLU A 36 -2.82 13.22 -1.41
CA GLU A 36 -2.06 13.61 -0.22
C GLU A 36 -0.84 12.69 -0.02
N PHE A 37 -1.02 11.38 -0.19
CA PHE A 37 0.08 10.44 -0.11
C PHE A 37 1.12 10.67 -1.22
N GLU A 38 0.67 10.93 -2.45
CA GLU A 38 1.55 11.20 -3.59
C GLU A 38 2.34 12.50 -3.42
N PHE A 39 1.76 13.52 -2.79
CA PHE A 39 2.45 14.77 -2.49
C PHE A 39 3.69 14.56 -1.61
N PHE A 40 3.64 13.61 -0.67
CA PHE A 40 4.76 13.22 0.19
C PHE A 40 5.35 11.84 -0.18
N LEU A 41 5.28 11.44 -1.47
CA LEU A 41 5.56 10.08 -1.91
C LEU A 41 6.92 9.56 -1.43
N GLU A 42 7.99 10.32 -1.66
CA GLU A 42 9.34 9.92 -1.29
C GLU A 42 9.46 9.64 0.23
N GLN A 43 8.95 10.56 1.05
CA GLN A 43 8.99 10.44 2.51
C GLN A 43 8.19 9.23 3.00
N ASN A 44 7.02 9.01 2.41
CA ASN A 44 6.16 7.89 2.74
C ASN A 44 6.80 6.55 2.37
N LEU A 45 7.40 6.45 1.17
CA LEU A 45 8.06 5.22 0.72
C LEU A 45 9.31 4.90 1.53
N PHE A 46 10.14 5.90 1.87
CA PHE A 46 11.31 5.68 2.73
C PHE A 46 10.92 5.27 4.15
N ALA A 47 9.89 5.91 4.72
CA ALA A 47 9.38 5.52 6.03
C ALA A 47 8.87 4.07 6.02
N LEU A 48 8.07 3.70 5.02
CA LEU A 48 7.56 2.34 4.85
C LEU A 48 8.69 1.33 4.65
N HIS A 49 9.67 1.64 3.80
CA HIS A 49 10.84 0.79 3.56
C HIS A 49 11.59 0.51 4.87
N GLU A 50 11.89 1.54 5.67
CA GLU A 50 12.61 1.39 6.93
C GLU A 50 11.78 0.64 7.99
N GLU A 51 10.47 0.91 8.09
CA GLU A 51 9.58 0.16 8.98
C GLU A 51 9.54 -1.34 8.62
N LEU A 52 9.44 -1.68 7.32
CA LEU A 52 9.43 -3.05 6.83
C LEU A 52 10.79 -3.73 7.03
N LYS A 53 11.87 -3.09 6.58
CA LYS A 53 13.24 -3.61 6.70
C LYS A 53 13.64 -3.89 8.15
N THR A 54 13.23 -3.01 9.07
CA THR A 54 13.46 -3.21 10.52
C THR A 54 12.43 -4.12 11.19
N LYS A 55 11.46 -4.65 10.44
CA LYS A 55 10.35 -5.50 10.92
C LYS A 55 9.52 -4.85 12.02
N LYS A 56 9.43 -3.52 12.01
CA LYS A 56 8.64 -2.71 12.97
C LYS A 56 7.30 -2.26 12.40
N TYR A 57 7.10 -2.46 11.10
CA TYR A 57 5.84 -2.17 10.44
C TYR A 57 4.67 -2.85 11.15
N ARG A 58 3.62 -2.07 11.39
CA ARG A 58 2.36 -2.52 11.99
C ARG A 58 1.23 -2.00 11.14
N HIS A 59 0.41 -2.92 10.68
CA HIS A 59 -0.77 -2.59 9.90
C HIS A 59 -1.74 -1.70 10.70
N GLY A 60 -2.26 -0.66 10.06
CA GLY A 60 -3.28 0.23 10.60
C GLY A 60 -4.66 -0.43 10.77
N LEU A 61 -5.68 0.41 11.00
CA LEU A 61 -7.07 -0.05 11.04
C LEU A 61 -7.71 0.02 9.65
N TYR A 62 -8.67 -0.87 9.40
CA TYR A 62 -9.51 -0.81 8.21
C TYR A 62 -10.67 0.17 8.41
N THR A 63 -10.90 1.02 7.41
CA THR A 63 -12.12 1.84 7.31
C THR A 63 -13.21 1.01 6.66
N SER A 64 -14.44 1.04 7.19
CA SER A 64 -15.53 0.25 6.65
C SER A 64 -16.64 1.12 6.05
N PHE A 65 -17.18 0.71 4.90
CA PHE A 65 -18.27 1.39 4.23
C PHE A 65 -19.08 0.41 3.37
N TYR A 66 -20.28 0.83 2.97
CA TYR A 66 -21.13 0.03 2.11
C TYR A 66 -21.07 0.53 0.66
N ILE A 67 -20.86 -0.38 -0.30
CA ILE A 67 -21.13 -0.14 -1.72
C ILE A 67 -22.38 -0.91 -2.10
N ARG A 68 -23.24 -0.29 -2.91
CA ARG A 68 -24.38 -0.97 -3.55
C ARG A 68 -24.04 -1.09 -5.04
N ASP A 69 -23.84 -2.31 -5.58
CA ASP A 69 -24.14 -2.61 -7.01
C ASP A 69 -23.78 -4.04 -7.48
N PRO A 70 -24.68 -4.78 -8.17
CA PRO A 70 -26.14 -4.79 -7.98
C PRO A 70 -26.55 -5.32 -6.59
N LYS A 71 -25.58 -5.83 -5.80
CA LYS A 71 -25.74 -6.30 -4.43
C LYS A 71 -24.99 -5.40 -3.46
N VAL A 72 -25.55 -5.19 -2.26
CA VAL A 72 -24.90 -4.46 -1.17
C VAL A 72 -23.70 -5.27 -0.66
N ARG A 73 -22.54 -4.62 -0.55
CA ARG A 73 -21.30 -5.17 -0.02
C ARG A 73 -20.79 -4.26 1.09
N HIS A 74 -20.51 -4.84 2.25
CA HIS A 74 -19.75 -4.19 3.31
C HIS A 74 -18.27 -4.36 2.99
N ILE A 75 -17.57 -3.27 2.75
CA ILE A 75 -16.16 -3.25 2.38
C ILE A 75 -15.37 -2.72 3.56
N HIS A 76 -14.29 -3.43 3.88
CA HIS A 76 -13.24 -2.96 4.77
C HIS A 76 -12.02 -2.62 3.92
N LYS A 77 -11.64 -1.34 3.89
CA LYS A 77 -10.56 -0.80 3.07
C LYS A 77 -9.42 -0.34 3.99
N ALA A 78 -8.21 -0.80 3.69
CA ALA A 78 -7.00 -0.29 4.31
C ALA A 78 -6.73 1.17 3.88
N THR A 79 -5.90 1.89 4.65
CA THR A 79 -5.49 3.26 4.29
C THR A 79 -4.48 3.23 3.15
N VAL A 80 -4.25 4.38 2.50
CA VAL A 80 -3.28 4.48 1.39
C VAL A 80 -1.85 4.15 1.83
N LYS A 81 -1.49 4.39 3.10
CA LYS A 81 -0.17 3.99 3.65
C LYS A 81 0.09 2.48 3.59
N GLU A 82 -0.97 1.67 3.47
CA GLU A 82 -0.95 0.21 3.49
C GLU A 82 -1.04 -0.40 2.07
N PHE A 83 -0.66 0.37 1.04
CA PHE A 83 -0.85 0.01 -0.38
C PHE A 83 -0.07 -1.24 -0.83
#